data_AF-A0A944XQR5-F1
#
_entry.id   AF-A0A944XQR5-F1
#
_cell.length_a   1.000
_cell.length_b   1.000
_cell.length_c   1.000
_cell.angle_alpha   90.00
_cell.angle_beta   90.00
_cell.angle_gamma   90.00
#
_symmetry.space_group_name_H-M   'P 1'
#
loop_
_entity.id
_entity.type
_entity.pdbx_description
1 polymer ?
#
loop_
_entity_poly.entity_id
_entity_poly.type
_entity_poly.pdbx_seq_one_letter_code
_entity_poly.pdbx_strand_id
1 'polypeptide(L)' 'MTLQIQDTLELVRQAMKVVKSRYLLCILISQRIHQLEKGAPPVIDVNPDDYSSPKTFLTLSLLEIIQGNMENETTESTSA' A
#
# COMPACT_ATOMS: atom_id res chain seq x y z
N MET A 1 -2.23 3.44 20.81
CA MET A 1 -2.95 4.35 19.90
C MET A 1 -4.06 3.53 19.27
N THR A 2 -5.33 3.87 19.48
CA THR A 2 -6.44 3.19 18.81
C THR A 2 -6.25 3.33 17.31
N LEU A 3 -6.15 2.20 16.58
CA LEU A 3 -6.18 2.15 15.12
C LEU A 3 -7.35 3.02 14.64
N GLN A 4 -7.05 4.27 14.29
CA GLN A 4 -7.94 5.04 13.44
C GLN A 4 -7.92 4.24 12.16
N ILE A 5 -9.00 3.50 11.91
CA ILE A 5 -9.25 2.90 10.60
C ILE A 5 -9.28 4.11 9.67
N GLN A 6 -8.12 4.46 9.12
CA GLN A 6 -8.01 5.43 8.05
C GLN A 6 -9.03 4.96 7.03
N ASP A 7 -9.94 5.84 6.63
CA ASP A 7 -11.02 5.47 5.74
C ASP A 7 -10.42 4.72 4.53
N THR A 8 -10.71 3.42 4.45
CA THR A 8 -10.12 2.54 3.43
C THR A 8 -10.39 3.10 2.04
N LEU A 9 -11.51 3.81 1.86
CA LEU A 9 -11.84 4.49 0.62
C LEU A 9 -10.82 5.59 0.27
N GLU A 10 -10.36 6.34 1.26
CA GLU A 10 -9.36 7.39 1.07
C GLU A 10 -7.98 6.80 0.79
N LEU A 11 -7.61 5.71 1.45
CA LEU A 11 -6.39 4.97 1.12
C LEU A 11 -6.41 4.41 -0.30
N VAL A 12 -7.55 3.85 -0.74
CA VAL A 12 -7.72 3.40 -2.13
C VAL A 12 -7.58 4.58 -3.11
N ARG A 13 -8.15 5.75 -2.80
CA ARG A 13 -7.97 6.96 -3.63
C ARG A 13 -6.51 7.40 -3.72
N GLN A 14 -5.77 7.36 -2.63
CA GLN A 14 -4.35 7.69 -2.63
C GLN A 14 -3.54 6.67 -3.43
N ALA A 15 -3.80 5.37 -3.24
CA ALA A 15 -3.15 4.31 -3.99
C ALA A 15 -3.46 4.39 -5.50
N MET A 16 -4.66 4.81 -5.90
CA MET A 16 -5.00 5.06 -7.31
C MET A 16 -4.23 6.23 -7.94
N LYS A 17 -3.72 7.18 -7.16
CA LYS A 17 -2.84 8.25 -7.69
C LYS A 17 -1.42 7.73 -7.97
N VAL A 18 -1.05 6.64 -7.32
CA VAL A 18 0.26 6.01 -7.41
C VAL A 18 0.29 4.93 -8.49
N VAL A 19 -0.76 4.10 -8.56
CA VAL A 19 -0.82 2.95 -9.46
C VAL A 19 -1.52 3.31 -10.77
N LYS A 20 -0.85 3.03 -11.89
CA LYS A 20 -1.28 3.39 -13.27
C LYS A 20 -2.66 2.85 -13.70
N SER A 21 -3.19 1.83 -13.01
CA SER A 21 -4.46 1.17 -13.37
C SER A 21 -5.16 0.61 -12.14
N ARG A 22 -6.49 0.74 -12.11
CA ARG A 22 -7.35 0.14 -11.07
C ARG A 22 -7.24 -1.38 -11.03
N TYR A 23 -7.08 -2.03 -12.19
CA TYR A 23 -6.89 -3.48 -12.25
C TYR A 23 -5.54 -3.91 -11.67
N LEU A 24 -4.49 -3.14 -11.97
CA LEU A 24 -3.17 -3.37 -11.39
C LEU A 24 -3.19 -3.18 -9.87
N LEU A 25 -3.88 -2.16 -9.38
CA LEU A 25 -4.05 -1.94 -7.94
C LEU A 25 -4.69 -3.16 -7.26
N CYS A 26 -5.77 -3.72 -7.82
CA CYS A 26 -6.38 -4.94 -7.30
C CYS A 26 -5.41 -6.12 -7.25
N ILE A 27 -4.65 -6.33 -8.33
CA ILE A 27 -3.66 -7.43 -8.41
C ILE A 27 -2.59 -7.26 -7.32
N LEU A 28 -2.02 -6.06 -7.19
CA LEU A 28 -0.97 -5.77 -6.22
C LEU A 28 -1.46 -5.97 -4.78
N ILE A 29 -2.66 -5.48 -4.46
CA ILE A 29 -3.28 -5.67 -3.14
C ILE A 29 -3.48 -7.16 -2.87
N SER A 30 -4.10 -7.92 -3.79
CA SER A 30 -4.35 -9.35 -3.59
C SER A 30 -3.06 -10.14 -3.40
N GLN A 31 -2.02 -9.87 -4.20
CA GLN A 31 -0.72 -10.50 -4.05
C GLN A 31 -0.09 -10.18 -2.71
N ARG A 32 -0.18 -8.92 -2.26
CA ARG A 32 0.44 -8.51 -1.00
C ARG A 32 -0.28 -9.08 0.21
N ILE A 33 -1.61 -9.09 0.23
CA ILE A 33 -2.39 -9.75 1.28
C ILE A 33 -2.00 -11.23 1.40
N HIS A 34 -1.88 -11.95 0.29
CA HIS A 34 -1.46 -13.36 0.29
C HIS A 34 -0.05 -13.57 0.86
N GLN A 35 0.87 -12.62 0.65
CA GLN A 35 2.20 -12.67 1.26
C GLN A 35 2.13 -12.46 2.78
N LEU A 36 1.34 -11.48 3.22
CA LEU A 36 1.11 -11.20 4.65
C LEU A 36 0.45 -12.39 5.36
N GLU A 37 -0.52 -13.05 4.72
CA GLU A 37 -1.14 -14.28 5.22
C GLU A 37 -0.14 -15.43 5.38
N LYS A 38 0.90 -15.47 4.56
CA LYS A 38 2.00 -16.44 4.68
C LYS A 38 3.07 -16.04 5.71
N GLY A 39 2.88 -14.92 6.41
CA GLY A 39 3.83 -14.43 7.42
C GLY A 39 4.99 -13.62 6.85
N ALA A 40 4.87 -13.09 5.62
CA ALA A 40 5.84 -12.10 5.15
C ALA A 40 5.78 -10.85 6.03
N PRO A 41 6.92 -10.25 6.39
CA PRO A 41 6.94 -9.03 7.19
C PRO A 41 6.41 -7.83 6.38
N PRO A 42 5.87 -6.81 7.06
CA PRO A 42 5.63 -5.49 6.46
C PRO A 42 6.91 -4.91 5.84
N VAL A 43 6.78 -4.16 4.73
CA VAL A 43 7.92 -3.49 4.06
C VAL A 43 8.16 -2.09 4.62
N ILE A 44 7.14 -1.52 5.26
CA ILE A 44 7.19 -0.19 5.90
C ILE A 44 7.38 -0.35 7.41
N ASP A 45 7.95 0.68 8.05
CA ASP A 45 8.13 0.69 9.50
C ASP A 45 6.77 0.93 10.19
N VAL A 46 6.13 -0.18 10.59
CA VAL A 46 4.87 -0.21 11.33
C VAL A 46 5.02 -1.13 12.53
N ASN A 47 4.25 -0.85 13.57
CA ASN A 47 4.16 -1.74 14.72
C ASN A 47 3.58 -3.10 14.28
N PRO A 48 4.32 -4.22 14.43
CA PRO A 48 3.86 -5.55 14.00
C PRO A 48 2.55 -5.98 14.66
N ASP A 49 2.32 -5.53 15.90
CA ASP A 49 1.12 -5.86 16.67
C ASP A 49 -0.15 -5.28 16.02
N ASP A 50 -0.04 -4.08 15.43
CA ASP A 50 -1.15 -3.33 14.85
C ASP A 50 -1.66 -3.95 13.53
N TYR A 51 -0.83 -4.76 12.88
CA TYR A 51 -1.13 -5.38 11.59
C TYR A 51 -1.07 -6.90 11.60
N SER A 52 -1.12 -7.52 12.79
CA SER A 52 -1.05 -8.96 13.00
C SER A 52 -2.30 -9.76 12.57
N SER A 53 -3.38 -9.07 12.15
CA SER A 53 -4.66 -9.69 11.81
C SER A 53 -4.98 -9.63 10.31
N PRO A 54 -5.66 -10.64 9.74
CA PRO A 54 -6.16 -10.56 8.36
C PRO A 54 -7.05 -9.35 8.08
N LYS A 55 -7.73 -8.82 9.12
CA LYS A 55 -8.60 -7.63 9.00
C LYS A 55 -7.82 -6.35 8.67
N THR A 56 -6.52 -6.31 8.96
CA THR A 56 -5.65 -5.14 8.79
C THR A 56 -4.76 -5.23 7.55
N PHE A 57 -4.71 -6.37 6.87
CA PHE A 57 -3.84 -6.57 5.70
C PHE A 57 -4.19 -5.70 4.51
N LEU A 58 -5.47 -5.41 4.29
CA LEU A 58 -5.89 -4.48 3.24
C LEU A 58 -5.31 -3.09 3.49
N THR A 59 -5.47 -2.58 4.72
CA THR A 59 -4.94 -1.28 5.14
C THR A 59 -3.43 -1.24 5.02
N LEU A 60 -2.73 -2.29 5.49
CA LEU A 60 -1.28 -2.39 5.39
C LEU A 60 -0.81 -2.39 3.93
N SER A 61 -1.42 -3.22 3.09
CA SER A 61 -1.07 -3.33 1.67
C SER A 61 -1.26 -1.99 0.94
N LEU A 62 -2.33 -1.25 1.26
CA LEU A 62 -2.57 0.08 0.70
C LEU A 62 -1.51 1.08 1.17
N LEU A 63 -1.16 1.09 2.45
CA LEU A 63 -0.12 1.96 3.00
C LEU A 63 1.25 1.67 2.37
N GLU A 64 1.59 0.39 2.21
CA GLU A 64 2.83 -0.03 1.55
C GLU A 64 2.87 0.39 0.08
N ILE A 65 1.75 0.27 -0.65
CA ILE A 65 1.66 0.74 -2.05
C ILE A 65 1.82 2.26 -2.13
N ILE A 66 1.22 3.01 -1.20
CA ILE A 66 1.33 4.47 -1.16
C ILE A 66 2.76 4.91 -0.84
N GLN A 67 3.42 4.27 0.13
CA GLN A 67 4.78 4.62 0.56
C GLN A 67 5.87 4.09 -0.39
N GLY A 68 5.66 2.92 -0.99
CA GLY A 68 6.62 2.26 -1.87
C GLY A 68 6.83 2.94 -3.23
N ASN A 69 6.13 4.04 -3.52
CA ASN A 69 6.26 4.80 -4.77
C ASN A 69 6.76 6.24 -4.55
N MET A 70 7.52 6.51 -3.49
CA MET A 70 8.24 7.78 -3.30
C MET A 70 9.58 7.89 -4.06
N GLU A 71 9.78 7.06 -5.08
CA GLU A 71 10.68 7.35 -6.20
C GLU A 71 9.88 7.33 -7.52
N ASN A 72 8.99 8.31 -7.68
CA ASN A 72 8.77 8.78 -9.04
C ASN A 72 9.99 9.64 -9.35
N GLU A 73 10.96 9.07 -10.05
CA GLU A 73 11.89 9.82 -10.88
C GLU A 73 11.09 10.97 -11.51
N THR A 74 11.45 12.20 -11.15
CA THR A 74 11.15 13.35 -11.99
C THR A 74 11.66 12.99 -13.37
N THR A 75 10.75 12.62 -14.27
CA THR A 75 11.03 12.74 -15.69
C THR A 75 11.17 14.24 -15.94
N GLU A 76 12.36 14.78 -15.69
CA GLU A 76 12.80 15.99 -16.35
C GLU A 76 12.84 15.63 -17.83
N SER A 77 11.73 15.94 -18.49
CA SER A 77 11.68 16.20 -19.91
C SER A 77 12.62 17.37 -20.20
N THR A 78 13.92 17.09 -20.30
CA THR A 78 14.83 17.99 -20.98
C THR A 78 14.80 17.60 -22.45
N SER A 79 13.81 18.18 -23.15
CA SER A 79 13.95 18.43 -24.58
C SER A 79 14.97 19.56 -24.75
N ALA A 80 16.15 19.26 -25.28
CA ALA A 80 17.02 20.21 -25.97
C ALA A 80 17.98 19.45 -26.90
#